data_AF-I4H5G3-F1
#
_entry.id   AF-I4H5G3-F1
#
_cell.length_a   1.000
_cell.length_b   1.000
_cell.length_c   1.000
_cell.angle_alpha   90.00
_cell.angle_beta   90.00
_cell.angle_gamma   90.00
#
_symmetry.space_group_name_H-M   'P 1'
#
loop_
_entity.id
_entity.type
_entity.pdbx_description
1 polymer ?
#
loop_
_entity_poly.entity_id
_entity_poly.type
_entity_poly.pdbx_seq_one_letter_code
_entity_poly.pdbx_strand_id
1 'polypeptide(L)'
;MIQLQAADLPVALINPRQGRDFAKATGKLAKTDAIDAQILAHFGEAMQPQILAVESEESRQLGDLISRRRQLVEMRTAEKNRRECARAKALADIEAHLEYLDNCRLKTQSRN
;
A
#
# COMPACT_ATOMS: atom_id res chain seq x y z
N MET A 1 -4.15 3.73 7.49
CA MET A 1 -3.59 2.84 8.53
C MET A 1 -2.45 3.55 9.26
N ILE A 2 -1.40 3.99 8.54
CA ILE A 2 -0.21 4.65 9.09
C ILE A 2 -0.53 5.82 10.06
N GLN A 3 -1.43 6.75 9.69
CA GLN A 3 -1.74 7.90 10.55
C GLN A 3 -2.54 7.57 11.83
N LEU A 4 -3.40 6.54 11.78
CA LEU A 4 -4.20 6.14 12.95
C LEU A 4 -3.38 5.33 13.94
N GLN A 5 -2.49 4.47 13.45
CA GLN A 5 -1.53 3.75 14.30
C GLN A 5 -0.49 4.69 14.91
N ALA A 6 -0.04 5.72 14.17
CA ALA A 6 0.87 6.75 14.70
C ALA A 6 0.23 7.62 15.81
N ALA A 7 -1.10 7.63 15.91
CA ALA A 7 -1.85 8.31 16.97
C ALA A 7 -2.21 7.37 18.14
N ASP A 8 -1.61 6.18 18.22
CA ASP A 8 -1.87 5.14 19.24
C ASP A 8 -3.36 4.74 19.36
N LEU A 9 -4.12 4.87 18.28
CA LEU A 9 -5.50 4.43 18.24
C LEU A 9 -5.59 2.93 17.90
N PRO A 10 -6.50 2.17 18.53
CA PRO A 10 -6.79 0.80 18.12
C PRO A 10 -7.29 0.75 16.67
N VAL A 11 -6.58 0.02 15.81
CA VAL A 11 -6.96 -0.16 14.40
C VAL A 11 -7.26 -1.63 14.14
N ALA A 12 -8.40 -1.91 13.52
CA ALA A 12 -8.73 -3.26 13.05
C ALA A 12 -8.94 -3.24 11.53
N LEU A 13 -8.42 -4.27 10.85
CA LEU A 13 -8.65 -4.47 9.42
C LEU A 13 -9.85 -5.41 9.25
N ILE A 14 -10.91 -4.92 8.63
CA ILE A 14 -12.12 -5.70 8.39
C ILE A 14 -12.30 -5.98 6.90
N ASN A 15 -12.94 -7.10 6.56
CA ASN A 15 -13.28 -7.37 5.17
C ASN A 15 -14.37 -6.38 4.71
N PRO A 16 -14.19 -5.64 3.60
CA PRO A 16 -15.20 -4.69 3.12
C PRO A 16 -16.57 -5.31 2.79
N ARG A 17 -16.66 -6.63 2.63
CA ARG A 17 -17.95 -7.34 2.50
C ARG A 17 -18.70 -7.40 3.83
N GLN A 18 -18.01 -7.68 4.94
CA GLN A 18 -18.63 -7.77 6.27
C GLN A 18 -19.25 -6.43 6.69
N GLY A 19 -18.53 -5.31 6.49
CA GLY A 19 -19.09 -3.98 6.76
C GLY A 19 -20.32 -3.67 5.91
N ARG A 20 -20.33 -4.09 4.63
CA ARG A 20 -21.49 -3.91 3.74
C ARG A 20 -22.67 -4.78 4.12
N ASP A 21 -22.45 -6.04 4.49
CA ASP A 21 -23.54 -6.92 4.87
C ASP A 21 -24.13 -6.53 6.22
N PHE A 22 -23.31 -5.98 7.13
CA PHE A 22 -23.78 -5.35 8.36
C PHE A 22 -24.60 -4.08 8.12
N ALA A 23 -24.19 -3.23 7.17
CA ALA A 23 -24.96 -2.06 6.73
C ALA A 23 -26.36 -2.45 6.21
N LYS A 24 -26.42 -3.51 5.39
CA LYS A 24 -27.68 -4.05 4.88
C LYS A 24 -28.56 -4.61 6.00
N ALA A 25 -27.98 -5.38 6.93
CA ALA A 25 -28.71 -5.94 8.06
C ALA A 25 -29.28 -4.87 8.99
N THR A 26 -28.61 -3.71 9.09
CA THR A 26 -29.05 -2.57 9.90
C THR A 26 -29.95 -1.59 9.15
N GLY A 27 -30.31 -1.86 7.88
CA GLY A 27 -31.27 -1.09 7.10
C GLY A 27 -30.78 0.31 6.66
N LYS A 28 -29.49 0.64 6.84
CA LYS A 28 -28.92 1.93 6.43
C LYS A 28 -28.34 1.80 5.01
N LEU A 29 -29.14 2.19 4.01
CA LEU A 29 -28.77 2.14 2.58
C LEU A 29 -28.30 3.50 2.00
N ALA A 30 -28.36 4.57 2.79
CA ALA A 30 -27.90 5.90 2.37
C ALA A 30 -26.39 6.02 2.53
N LYS A 31 -25.68 6.23 1.43
CA LYS A 31 -24.22 6.25 1.38
C LYS A 31 -23.71 7.68 1.49
N THR A 32 -23.46 8.12 2.72
CA THR A 32 -22.70 9.35 3.02
C THR A 32 -21.57 8.99 3.97
N ASP A 33 -20.46 9.74 3.93
CA ASP A 33 -19.29 9.47 4.77
C ASP A 33 -19.64 9.39 6.26
N ALA A 34 -20.62 10.20 6.72
CA ALA A 34 -21.12 10.19 8.09
C ALA A 34 -21.88 8.91 8.46
N ILE A 35 -22.69 8.39 7.54
CA ILE A 35 -23.47 7.15 7.76
C ILE A 35 -22.53 5.94 7.73
N ASP A 36 -21.61 5.89 6.77
CA ASP A 36 -20.61 4.82 6.69
C ASP A 36 -19.74 4.79 7.96
N ALA A 37 -19.32 5.94 8.49
CA ALA A 37 -18.59 6.03 9.75
C ALA A 37 -19.39 5.49 10.95
N GLN A 38 -20.68 5.83 11.07
CA GLN A 38 -21.54 5.28 12.14
C GLN A 38 -21.71 3.77 12.03
N ILE A 39 -21.88 3.25 10.82
CA ILE A 39 -22.04 1.80 10.60
C ILE A 39 -20.77 1.07 10.98
N LEU A 40 -19.60 1.60 10.61
CA LEU A 40 -18.31 1.01 10.97
C LEU A 40 -18.04 1.08 12.48
N ALA A 41 -18.41 2.17 13.15
CA ALA A 41 -18.32 2.28 14.60
C ALA A 41 -19.21 1.24 15.30
N HIS A 42 -20.47 1.12 14.87
CA HIS A 42 -21.40 0.12 15.40
C HIS A 42 -20.94 -1.32 15.09
N PHE A 43 -20.35 -1.55 13.93
CA PHE A 43 -19.74 -2.84 13.59
C PHE A 43 -18.57 -3.16 14.53
N GLY A 44 -17.70 -2.19 14.79
CA GLY A 44 -16.54 -2.35 15.69
C GLY A 44 -16.97 -2.68 17.11
N GLU A 45 -18.00 -2.01 17.62
CA GLU A 45 -18.57 -2.27 18.95
C GLU A 45 -19.21 -3.67 19.03
N ALA A 46 -20.00 -4.05 18.02
CA ALA A 46 -20.75 -5.31 18.04
C ALA A 46 -19.88 -6.55 17.77
N MET A 47 -18.95 -6.46 16.81
CA MET A 47 -18.16 -7.61 16.35
C MET A 47 -16.79 -7.71 17.02
N GLN A 48 -16.32 -6.64 17.67
CA GLN A 48 -15.01 -6.56 18.34
C GLN A 48 -13.88 -7.19 17.50
N PRO A 49 -13.67 -6.72 16.26
CA PRO A 49 -12.69 -7.30 15.35
C PRO A 49 -11.28 -7.22 15.97
N GLN A 50 -10.45 -8.21 15.64
CA GLN A 50 -9.09 -8.27 16.16
C GLN A 50 -8.32 -6.97 15.84
N ILE A 51 -7.88 -6.30 16.90
CA ILE A 51 -7.03 -5.11 16.79
C ILE A 51 -5.69 -5.56 16.22
N LEU A 52 -5.24 -4.90 15.15
CA LEU A 52 -3.90 -5.09 14.63
C LEU A 52 -2.90 -4.58 15.65
N ALA A 53 -1.91 -5.42 15.95
CA ALA A 53 -0.73 -4.97 16.66
C ALA A 53 -0.12 -3.78 15.91
N VAL A 54 0.31 -2.76 16.67
CA VAL A 54 1.07 -1.64 16.12
C VAL A 54 2.34 -2.22 15.51
N GLU A 55 2.57 -1.94 14.22
CA GLU A 55 3.78 -2.39 13.55
C GLU A 55 5.00 -1.77 14.24
N SER A 56 5.96 -2.63 14.61
CA SER A 56 7.23 -2.16 15.17
C SER A 56 7.93 -1.23 14.17
N GLU A 57 8.79 -0.35 14.67
CA GLU A 57 9.54 0.57 13.81
C GLU A 57 10.38 -0.20 12.78
N GLU A 58 10.95 -1.33 13.18
CA GLU A 58 11.72 -2.22 12.29
C GLU A 58 10.83 -2.83 11.19
N SER A 59 9.60 -3.23 11.54
CA SER A 59 8.64 -3.80 10.58
C SER A 59 8.20 -2.76 9.55
N ARG A 60 8.00 -1.51 9.99
CA ARG A 60 7.68 -0.38 9.10
C ARG A 60 8.84 -0.07 8.15
N GLN A 61 10.06 0.03 8.69
CA GLN A 61 11.26 0.26 7.87
C GLN A 61 11.48 -0.85 6.83
N LEU A 62 11.25 -2.11 7.22
CA LEU A 62 11.30 -3.24 6.29
C LEU A 62 10.21 -3.13 5.21
N GLY A 63 8.98 -2.76 5.58
CA GLY A 63 7.88 -2.50 4.65
C GLY A 63 8.21 -1.41 3.62
N ASP A 64 8.85 -0.33 4.06
CA ASP A 64 9.30 0.76 3.20
C ASP A 64 10.38 0.30 2.21
N LEU A 65 11.34 -0.51 2.67
CA LEU A 65 12.38 -1.09 1.80
C LEU A 65 11.79 -2.04 0.76
N ILE A 66 10.83 -2.89 1.15
CA ILE A 66 10.11 -3.80 0.24
C ILE A 66 9.34 -2.98 -0.80
N SER A 67 8.62 -1.95 -0.37
CA SER A 67 7.86 -1.06 -1.25
C SER A 67 8.78 -0.33 -2.23
N ARG A 68 9.91 0.19 -1.76
CA ARG A 68 10.91 0.85 -2.60
C ARG A 68 11.50 -0.12 -3.63
N ARG A 69 11.81 -1.36 -3.23
CA ARG A 69 12.29 -2.40 -4.15
C ARG A 69 11.28 -2.69 -5.24
N ARG A 70 10.00 -2.80 -4.89
CA ARG A 70 8.91 -3.04 -5.86
C ARG A 70 8.84 -1.90 -6.89
N GLN A 71 8.85 -0.65 -6.45
CA GLN A 71 8.86 0.51 -7.35
C GLN A 71 10.03 0.48 -8.34
N LEU A 72 11.24 0.15 -7.87
CA LEU A 72 12.42 0.01 -8.74
C LEU A 72 12.24 -1.08 -9.80
N VAL A 73 11.67 -2.23 -9.43
CA VAL A 73 11.38 -3.33 -10.37
C VAL A 73 10.33 -2.92 -11.40
N GLU A 74 9.28 -2.24 -10.99
CA GLU A 74 8.21 -1.74 -11.87
C GLU A 74 8.77 -0.72 -12.87
N MET A 75 9.53 0.27 -12.41
CA MET A 75 10.18 1.27 -13.28
C MET A 75 11.12 0.60 -14.29
N ARG A 76 11.93 -0.36 -13.85
CA ARG A 76 12.84 -1.08 -14.75
C ARG A 76 12.09 -1.87 -15.81
N THR A 77 10.99 -2.52 -15.43
CA THR A 77 10.15 -3.27 -16.38
C THR A 77 9.52 -2.31 -17.40
N ALA A 78 9.04 -1.15 -16.95
CA ALA A 78 8.51 -0.12 -17.85
C ALA A 78 9.58 0.37 -18.84
N GLU A 79 10.81 0.64 -18.38
CA GLU A 79 11.90 1.08 -19.27
C GLU A 79 12.33 0.00 -20.27
N LYS A 80 12.36 -1.26 -19.85
CA LYS A 80 12.60 -2.38 -20.78
C LYS A 80 11.56 -2.42 -21.90
N ASN A 81 10.28 -2.27 -21.56
CA ASN A 81 9.21 -2.25 -22.55
C ASN A 81 9.33 -1.03 -23.49
N ARG A 82 9.74 0.14 -22.97
CA ARG A 82 9.99 1.33 -23.80
C ARG A 82 11.14 1.13 -24.77
N ARG A 83 12.20 0.43 -24.34
CA ARG A 83 13.38 0.13 -25.18
C ARG A 83 13.00 -0.60 -26.46
N GLU A 84 12.02 -1.52 -26.41
CA GLU A 84 11.59 -2.31 -27.57
C GLU A 84 11.01 -1.45 -28.71
N CYS A 85 10.47 -0.28 -28.39
CA CYS A 85 9.84 0.63 -29.36
C CYS A 85 10.63 1.93 -29.60
N ALA A 86 11.73 2.15 -28.86
CA ALA A 86 12.50 3.39 -28.92
C ALA A 86 13.50 3.43 -30.09
N ARG A 87 13.84 4.64 -30.56
CA ARG A 87 14.84 4.86 -31.62
C ARG A 87 15.83 5.96 -31.24
N ALA A 88 17.04 5.85 -31.76
CA ALA A 88 18.10 6.86 -31.69
C ALA A 88 18.34 7.38 -30.26
N LYS A 89 18.21 8.70 -30.03
CA LYS A 89 18.54 9.35 -28.76
C LYS A 89 17.73 8.83 -27.57
N ALA A 90 16.48 8.41 -27.79
CA ALA A 90 15.65 7.85 -26.72
C ALA A 90 16.19 6.50 -26.23
N LEU A 91 16.86 5.72 -27.08
CA LEU A 91 17.42 4.42 -26.69
C LEU A 91 18.61 4.60 -25.74
N ALA A 92 19.49 5.58 -26.02
CA ALA A 92 20.62 5.89 -25.14
C ALA A 92 20.16 6.39 -23.75
N ASP A 93 19.12 7.22 -23.71
CA ASP A 93 18.52 7.70 -22.45
C ASP A 93 17.90 6.55 -21.63
N ILE A 94 17.14 5.67 -22.29
CA ILE A 94 16.53 4.49 -21.66
C ILE A 94 17.59 3.55 -21.10
N GLU A 95 18.70 3.32 -21.84
CA GLU A 95 19.79 2.47 -21.37
C GLU A 95 20.51 3.07 -20.15
N ALA A 96 20.78 4.37 -20.15
CA ALA A 96 21.33 5.06 -18.99
C ALA A 96 20.40 4.98 -17.77
N HIS A 97 19.08 5.11 -17.97
CA HIS A 97 18.10 4.97 -16.90
C HIS A 97 18.05 3.53 -16.36
N LEU A 98 18.12 2.51 -17.22
CA LEU A 98 18.19 1.11 -16.81
C LEU A 98 19.43 0.82 -15.95
N GLU A 99 20.59 1.36 -16.31
CA GLU A 99 21.83 1.23 -15.54
C GLU A 99 21.71 1.91 -14.17
N TYR A 100 21.14 3.11 -14.12
CA TYR A 100 20.84 3.79 -12.86
C TYR A 100 19.93 2.95 -11.95
N LEU A 101 18.85 2.38 -12.50
CA LEU A 101 17.91 1.55 -11.74
C LEU A 101 18.55 0.27 -11.21
N ASP A 102 19.42 -0.37 -11.99
CA ASP A 102 20.16 -1.57 -11.56
C ASP A 102 21.13 -1.24 -10.41
N ASN A 103 21.82 -0.09 -10.48
CA ASN A 103 22.66 0.41 -9.39
C ASN A 103 21.88 0.75 -8.11
N CYS A 104 20.72 1.38 -8.23
CA CYS A 104 19.83 1.62 -7.09
C CYS A 104 19.38 0.31 -6.42
N ARG A 105 19.15 -0.74 -7.21
CA ARG A 105 18.69 -2.05 -6.69
C ARG A 105 19.77 -2.78 -5.90
N LEU A 106 21.03 -2.74 -6.34
CA LEU A 106 22.17 -3.35 -5.65
C LEU A 106 22.42 -2.69 -4.28
N LYS A 107 22.30 -1.36 -4.20
CA LYS A 107 22.44 -0.62 -2.93
C LYS A 107 21.37 -0.98 -1.89
N THR A 108 20.17 -1.35 -2.34
CA THR A 108 19.10 -1.84 -1.44
C THR A 108 19.37 -3.26 -0.94
N GLN A 109 20.15 -4.08 -1.66
CA GLN A 109 20.47 -5.45 -1.26
C GLN A 109 21.67 -5.54 -0.31
N SER A 110 22.64 -4.62 -0.40
CA SER A 110 23.86 -4.62 0.41
C SER A 110 23.72 -3.98 1.80
N ARG A 111 22.50 -3.68 2.25
CA ARG A 111 22.22 -2.90 3.46
C ARG A 111 21.59 -3.72 4.60
N ASN A 112 21.95 -5.01 4.67
CA ASN A 112 21.63 -5.96 5.74
C ASN A 112 22.91 -6.39 6.44
#